data_AF-A0A2N2FGB8-F1
#
_entry.id   AF-A0A2N2FGB8-F1
#
_cell.length_a   1.000
_cell.length_b   1.000
_cell.length_c   1.000
_cell.angle_alpha   90.00
_cell.angle_beta   90.00
_cell.angle_gamma   90.00
#
_symmetry.space_group_name_H-M   'P 1'
#
loop_
_entity.id
_entity.type
_entity.pdbx_description
1 polymer ?
#
loop_
_entity_poly.entity_id
_entity_poly.type
_entity_poly.pdbx_seq_one_letter_code
_entity_poly.pdbx_strand_id
1 'polypeptide(L)' 'MKNSYRKKLEKASNFLREVFDDLETEGSDDFDNFGTRLEDMAGEIDDLLAEDEANVKDSDDDDGYEVE' A
#
# COMPACT_ATOMS: atom_id res chain seq x y z
N MET A 1 11.11 5.89 -7.03
CA MET A 1 10.51 5.23 -5.85
C MET A 1 11.63 4.77 -4.92
N LYS A 2 11.71 5.30 -3.69
CA LYS A 2 12.69 4.87 -2.68
C LYS A 2 12.56 3.35 -2.47
N ASN A 3 13.68 2.62 -2.34
CA ASN A 3 13.72 1.15 -2.25
C ASN A 3 12.82 0.57 -1.13
N SER A 4 12.48 1.37 -0.12
CA SER A 4 11.53 1.04 0.95
C SER A 4 10.07 0.97 0.47
N TYR A 5 9.64 1.91 -0.38
CA TYR A 5 8.29 1.94 -0.95
C TYR A 5 8.01 0.70 -1.80
N ARG A 6 8.98 0.30 -2.60
CA ARG A 6 8.88 -0.90 -3.44
C ARG A 6 8.66 -2.15 -2.60
N LYS A 7 9.37 -2.28 -1.47
CA LYS A 7 9.20 -3.40 -0.53
C LYS A 7 7.83 -3.40 0.15
N LYS A 8 7.36 -2.23 0.57
CA LYS A 8 6.02 -2.09 1.19
C LYS A 8 4.92 -2.45 0.18
N LEU A 9 5.02 -2.00 -1.07
CA LEU A 9 4.13 -2.38 -2.17
C LEU A 9 4.21 -3.88 -2.55
N GLU A 10 5.41 -4.47 -2.57
CA GLU A 10 5.58 -5.91 -2.78
C GLU A 10 4.91 -6.73 -1.68
N LYS A 11 5.00 -6.28 -0.42
CA LYS A 11 4.33 -6.94 0.70
C LYS A 11 2.80 -6.87 0.56
N ALA A 12 2.25 -5.70 0.23
CA ALA A 12 0.83 -5.52 -0.04
C ALA A 12 0.36 -6.42 -1.21
N SER A 13 1.12 -6.43 -2.31
CA SER A 13 0.80 -7.26 -3.47
C SER A 13 0.81 -8.75 -3.16
N ASN A 14 1.73 -9.24 -2.32
CA ASN A 14 1.81 -10.65 -1.97
C ASN A 14 0.64 -11.07 -1.07
N PHE A 15 0.24 -10.22 -0.12
CA PHE A 15 -0.91 -10.51 0.74
C PHE A 15 -2.23 -10.52 -0.02
N LEU A 16 -2.43 -9.63 -0.99
CA LEU A 16 -3.62 -9.67 -1.85
C LEU A 16 -3.73 -10.99 -2.62
N ARG A 17 -2.60 -11.56 -3.04
CA ARG A 17 -2.57 -12.89 -3.67
C ARG A 17 -2.89 -13.99 -2.67
N GLU A 18 -2.37 -13.91 -1.46
CA GLU A 18 -2.66 -14.87 -0.38
C GLU A 18 -4.15 -14.89 -0.04
N VAL A 19 -4.76 -13.72 0.16
CA VAL A 19 -6.21 -13.63 0.41
C VAL A 19 -7.02 -14.14 -0.79
N PHE A 20 -6.57 -13.88 -2.02
CA PHE A 20 -7.24 -14.39 -3.21
C PHE A 20 -7.17 -15.93 -3.30
N ASP A 21 -5.99 -16.50 -3.07
CA ASP A 21 -5.77 -17.95 -3.09
C ASP A 21 -6.59 -18.62 -1.96
N ASP A 22 -6.60 -18.03 -0.76
CA ASP A 22 -7.39 -18.54 0.38
C ASP A 22 -8.89 -18.51 0.05
N LEU A 23 -9.39 -17.44 -0.59
CA LEU A 23 -10.78 -17.33 -1.05
C LEU A 23 -11.14 -18.35 -2.12
N GLU A 24 -10.21 -18.69 -3.02
CA GLU A 24 -10.41 -19.71 -4.06
C GLU A 24 -10.40 -21.13 -3.47
N THR A 25 -9.63 -21.35 -2.39
CA THR A 25 -9.29 -22.71 -1.91
C THR A 25 -10.07 -23.16 -0.68
N GLU A 26 -10.28 -22.28 0.31
CA GLU A 26 -10.84 -22.65 1.62
C GLU A 26 -12.38 -22.53 1.68
N GLY A 27 -12.99 -21.91 0.66
CA GLY A 27 -14.44 -21.74 0.59
C GLY A 27 -14.96 -20.62 1.49
N SER A 28 -16.23 -20.26 1.29
CA SER A 28 -16.86 -19.04 1.82
C SER A 28 -17.01 -18.96 3.34
N ASP A 29 -16.60 -19.98 4.08
CA ASP A 29 -16.88 -20.08 5.51
C ASP A 29 -16.01 -19.13 6.38
N ASP A 30 -14.91 -18.60 5.82
CA ASP A 30 -14.00 -17.66 6.50
C ASP A 30 -14.05 -16.22 5.91
N PHE A 31 -15.11 -15.85 5.19
CA PHE A 31 -15.26 -14.52 4.57
C PHE A 31 -15.10 -13.35 5.54
N ASP A 32 -15.57 -13.48 6.79
CA ASP A 32 -15.42 -12.43 7.80
C ASP A 32 -13.95 -12.21 8.19
N ASN A 33 -13.15 -13.29 8.18
CA ASN A 33 -11.72 -13.24 8.46
C ASN A 33 -10.94 -12.62 7.29
N PHE A 34 -11.28 -13.00 6.05
CA PHE A 34 -10.72 -12.37 4.85
C PHE A 34 -11.09 -10.88 4.76
N GLY A 35 -12.32 -10.51 5.09
CA GLY A 35 -12.77 -9.12 5.13
C GLY A 35 -11.93 -8.28 6.10
N THR A 36 -11.72 -8.77 7.32
CA THR A 36 -10.89 -8.09 8.33
C THR A 36 -9.43 -7.95 7.85
N ARG A 37 -8.85 -9.02 7.29
CA ARG A 37 -7.50 -9.02 6.72
C ARG A 37 -7.33 -8.00 5.58
N LEU A 38 -8.34 -7.89 4.70
CA LEU A 38 -8.33 -6.92 3.60
C LEU A 38 -8.47 -5.48 4.10
N GLU A 39 -9.30 -5.25 5.12
CA GLU A 39 -9.48 -3.93 5.72
C GLU A 39 -8.20 -3.45 6.41
N ASP A 40 -7.52 -4.33 7.14
CA ASP A 40 -6.20 -4.05 7.73
C ASP A 40 -5.17 -3.67 6.66
N MET A 41 -5.14 -4.40 5.53
CA MET A 41 -4.27 -4.09 4.40
C MET A 41 -4.61 -2.76 3.75
N ALA A 42 -5.89 -2.45 3.58
CA ALA A 42 -6.33 -1.18 3.01
C ALA A 42 -5.83 0.00 3.88
N GLY A 43 -5.89 -0.14 5.21
CA GLY A 43 -5.30 0.82 6.14
C GLY A 43 -3.79 1.00 5.97
N GLU A 44 -3.02 -0.10 5.86
CA GLU A 44 -1.56 -0.02 5.61
C GLU A 44 -1.24 0.68 4.28
N ILE A 45 -2.08 0.51 3.26
CA ILE A 45 -1.93 1.15 1.94
C ILE A 45 -2.30 2.64 2.01
N ASP A 46 -3.35 3.01 2.74
CA ASP A 46 -3.74 4.41 2.93
C ASP A 46 -2.67 5.19 3.70
N ASP A 47 -2.09 4.60 4.74
CA ASP A 47 -0.96 5.19 5.48
C ASP A 47 0.25 5.41 4.55
N LEU A 48 0.51 4.45 3.67
CA LEU A 48 1.55 4.56 2.65
C LEU A 48 1.31 5.68 1.65
N LEU A 49 0.07 5.86 1.20
CA LEU A 49 -0.31 6.92 0.28
C LEU A 49 -0.24 8.29 0.97
N ALA A 50 -0.64 8.38 2.24
CA ALA A 50 -0.52 9.59 3.04
C ALA A 50 0.96 9.96 3.30
N GLU A 51 1.81 8.96 3.61
CA GLU A 51 3.27 9.16 3.68
C GLU A 51 3.84 9.67 2.35
N ASP A 52 3.35 9.17 1.20
CA ASP A 52 3.85 9.58 -0.12
C ASP A 52 3.40 11.00 -0.44
N GLU A 53 2.13 11.33 -0.21
CA GLU A 53 1.59 12.68 -0.39
C GLU A 53 2.30 13.70 0.52
N ALA A 54 2.63 13.33 1.75
CA ALA A 54 3.42 14.17 2.65
C ALA A 54 4.87 14.36 2.16
N ASN A 55 5.52 13.29 1.68
CA ASN A 55 6.87 13.40 1.09
C ASN A 55 6.88 14.25 -0.20
N VAL A 56 5.80 14.23 -0.97
CA VAL A 56 5.63 15.09 -2.16
C VAL A 56 5.45 16.55 -1.75
N LYS A 57 4.66 16.85 -0.69
CA LYS A 57 4.46 18.21 -0.18
C LYS A 57 5.69 18.82 0.51
N ASP A 58 6.54 18.01 1.13
CA ASP A 58 7.83 18.45 1.69
C ASP A 58 8.93 18.60 0.63
N SER A 59 8.67 18.21 -0.61
CA SER A 59 9.61 18.40 -1.74
C SER A 59 9.36 19.71 -2.51
N ASP A 60 8.42 20.54 -2.07
CA ASP A 60 8.09 21.85 -2.66
C ASP A 60 8.96 23.00 -2.09
N ASP A 61 10.17 22.69 -1.58
CA ASP A 61 11.07 23.69 -0.98
C ASP A 61 12.56 23.55 -1.35
N ASP A 62 12.91 22.91 -2.48
CA ASP A 62 14.26 23.06 -3.06
C ASP A 62 14.34 22.61 -4.53
N ASP A 63 13.88 23.46 -5.46
CA ASP A 63 14.49 23.55 -6.78
C ASP A 63 14.21 24.96 -7.32
N GLY A 64 15.07 25.89 -6.91
CA GLY A 64 15.26 27.14 -7.62
C GLY A 64 15.63 26.85 -9.08
N TYR A 65 14.62 26.87 -9.95
CA TYR A 65 14.83 27.00 -11.39
C TYR A 65 14.82 28.49 -11.73
N GLU A 66 15.97 29.15 -11.57
CA GLU A 66 16.21 30.46 -12.20
C GLU A 66 16.09 30.29 -13.72
N VAL A 67 15.11 30.97 -14.30
CA VAL A 67 15.00 31.18 -15.74
C VAL A 67 15.70 32.50 -16.07
N GLU A 68 16.89 32.43 -16.66
CA GLU A 68 17.45 33.46 -17.55
C GLU A 68 17.29 33.03 -19.02
#